data_AF-A0A485KAH4-F1
#
_entry.id   AF-A0A485KAH4-F1
#
_cell.length_a   1.000
_cell.length_b   1.000
_cell.length_c   1.000
_cell.angle_alpha   90.00
_cell.angle_beta   90.00
_cell.angle_gamma   90.00
#
_symmetry.space_group_name_H-M   'P 1'
#
loop_
_entity.id
_entity.type
_entity.pdbx_description
1 polymer ?
#
loop_
_entity_poly.entity_id
_entity_poly.type
_entity_poly.pdbx_seq_one_letter_code
_entity_poly.pdbx_strand_id
1 'polypeptide(L)'
;MQTTLVSVSALVYRDYVLNKVIPAIEEKFPSGKKRVVLQHDNATPHASIDDATLASVSTDGWTFDVRRQPPNSPDLNVLDLGFFASIQSLQYKVISYSIDGVIDATLLAFEML
;
A
#
# COMPACT_ATOMS: atom_id res chain seq x y z
N MET A 1 24.52 4.36 4.34
CA MET A 1 23.60 5.20 3.56
C MET A 1 22.78 5.99 4.57
N GLN A 2 22.50 7.28 4.32
CA GLN A 2 21.61 8.06 5.19
C GLN A 2 20.20 8.00 4.62
N THR A 3 19.23 7.57 5.42
CA THR A 3 17.82 7.57 5.01
C THR A 3 17.30 9.01 4.92
N THR A 4 16.64 9.30 3.80
CA THR A 4 16.06 10.62 3.52
C THR A 4 14.55 10.52 3.38
N LEU A 5 13.84 11.49 3.92
CA LEU A 5 12.39 11.58 3.77
C LEU A 5 12.08 12.08 2.37
N VAL A 6 11.26 11.31 1.64
CA VAL A 6 10.77 11.67 0.31
C VAL A 6 9.26 11.72 0.33
N SER A 7 8.69 12.71 -0.35
CA SER A 7 7.25 12.80 -0.54
C SER A 7 6.80 11.87 -1.67
N VAL A 8 5.67 11.20 -1.47
CA VAL A 8 5.06 10.35 -2.48
C VAL A 8 4.33 11.23 -3.49
N SER A 9 4.95 11.47 -4.64
CA SER A 9 4.30 12.17 -5.76
C SER A 9 3.38 11.24 -6.55
N ALA A 10 2.53 11.80 -7.41
CA ALA A 10 1.71 11.04 -8.35
C ALA A 10 2.53 10.09 -9.23
N LEU A 11 3.71 10.53 -9.69
CA LEU A 11 4.61 9.70 -10.50
C LEU A 11 5.17 8.52 -9.71
N VAL A 12 5.64 8.78 -8.48
CA VAL A 12 6.19 7.74 -7.60
C VAL A 12 5.10 6.74 -7.21
N TYR A 13 3.90 7.21 -6.84
CA TYR A 13 2.78 6.34 -6.50
C TYR A 13 2.36 5.47 -7.68
N ARG A 14 2.21 6.07 -8.87
CA ARG A 14 1.84 5.36 -10.10
C ARG A 14 2.86 4.28 -10.44
N ASP A 15 4.14 4.62 -10.45
CA ASP A 15 5.21 3.66 -10.73
C ASP A 15 5.17 2.49 -9.74
N TYR A 16 5.03 2.78 -8.45
CA TYR A 16 5.01 1.75 -7.41
C TYR A 16 3.81 0.81 -7.55
N VAL A 17 2.62 1.34 -7.81
CA VAL A 17 1.42 0.51 -8.02
C VAL A 17 1.59 -0.40 -9.23
N LEU A 18 2.01 0.15 -10.37
CA LEU A 18 2.09 -0.59 -11.64
C LEU A 18 3.23 -1.61 -11.66
N ASN A 19 4.39 -1.25 -11.12
CA ASN A 19 5.61 -2.04 -11.27
C ASN A 19 5.97 -2.87 -10.03
N LYS A 20 5.29 -2.65 -8.89
CA LYS A 20 5.53 -3.41 -7.64
C LYS A 20 4.27 -4.08 -7.14
N VAL A 21 3.19 -3.33 -6.95
CA VAL A 21 1.97 -3.85 -6.30
C VAL A 21 1.23 -4.84 -7.19
N ILE A 22 0.92 -4.47 -8.44
CA ILE A 22 0.17 -5.36 -9.34
C ILE A 22 0.91 -6.68 -9.59
N PRO A 23 2.21 -6.69 -9.97
CA PRO A 23 2.95 -7.95 -10.15
C PRO A 23 2.97 -8.82 -8.88
N ALA A 24 3.14 -8.22 -7.70
CA ALA A 24 3.16 -8.96 -6.44
C ALA A 24 1.79 -9.59 -6.11
N ILE A 25 0.69 -8.92 -6.46
CA ILE A 25 -0.66 -9.49 -6.33
C ILE A 25 -0.83 -10.66 -7.30
N GLU A 26 -0.48 -10.49 -8.58
CA GLU A 26 -0.60 -11.56 -9.57
C GLU A 26 0.21 -12.82 -9.19
N GLU A 27 1.38 -12.64 -8.58
CA GLU A 27 2.25 -13.72 -8.10
C GLU A 27 1.72 -14.40 -6.83
N LYS A 28 1.26 -13.62 -5.84
CA LYS A 28 1.06 -14.12 -4.46
C LYS A 28 -0.39 -14.27 -4.05
N PHE A 29 -1.34 -13.65 -4.75
CA PHE A 29 -2.72 -13.56 -4.28
C PHE A 29 -3.44 -14.91 -4.44
N PRO A 30 -3.92 -15.54 -3.34
CA PRO A 30 -4.31 -16.96 -3.32
C PRO A 30 -5.71 -17.24 -3.92
N SER A 31 -6.20 -16.41 -4.83
CA SER A 31 -7.58 -16.47 -5.32
C SER A 31 -7.73 -17.29 -6.60
N GLY A 32 -8.68 -18.22 -6.62
CA GLY A 32 -9.13 -18.88 -7.86
C GLY A 32 -9.86 -17.95 -8.84
N LYS A 33 -10.27 -16.76 -8.37
CA LYS A 33 -10.82 -15.69 -9.21
C LYS A 33 -9.76 -14.60 -9.37
N LYS A 34 -9.31 -14.39 -10.61
CA LYS A 34 -8.31 -13.37 -10.96
C LYS A 34 -8.92 -11.97 -11.07
N ARG A 35 -9.69 -11.56 -10.06
CA ARG A 35 -10.29 -10.21 -10.00
C ARG A 35 -10.02 -9.57 -8.65
N VAL A 36 -9.43 -8.38 -8.67
CA VAL A 36 -9.05 -7.62 -7.47
C VAL A 36 -9.61 -6.21 -7.56
N VAL A 37 -10.14 -5.73 -6.44
CA VAL A 37 -10.55 -4.34 -6.30
C VAL A 37 -9.53 -3.65 -5.42
N LEU A 38 -8.75 -2.74 -5.99
CA LEU A 38 -7.75 -1.94 -5.30
C LEU A 38 -8.46 -0.76 -4.62
N GLN A 39 -8.53 -0.78 -3.30
CA GLN A 39 -9.08 0.32 -2.52
C GLN A 39 -7.98 1.29 -2.08
N HIS A 40 -8.23 2.59 -2.23
CA HIS A 40 -7.38 3.65 -1.66
C HIS A 40 -8.20 4.90 -1.30
N ASP A 41 -7.62 5.81 -0.52
CA ASP A 41 -8.23 7.10 -0.19
C ASP A 41 -8.12 8.11 -1.37
N ASN A 42 -8.59 9.35 -1.14
CA ASN A 42 -8.54 10.42 -2.14
C ASN A 42 -7.32 11.34 -2.02
N ALA A 43 -6.17 10.87 -1.50
CA ALA A 43 -4.95 11.68 -1.50
C ALA A 43 -4.59 12.11 -2.95
N THR A 44 -4.13 13.34 -3.15
CA THR A 44 -3.87 13.90 -4.49
C THR A 44 -3.02 12.99 -5.41
N PRO A 45 -1.95 12.33 -4.94
CA PRO A 45 -1.19 11.39 -5.76
C PRO A 45 -2.01 10.22 -6.29
N HIS A 46 -3.02 9.75 -5.54
CA HIS A 46 -3.81 8.57 -5.89
C HIS A 46 -4.72 8.79 -7.10
N ALA A 47 -5.00 10.05 -7.45
CA ALA A 47 -5.72 10.40 -8.68
C ALA A 47 -4.97 9.95 -9.96
N SER A 48 -3.69 9.59 -9.87
CA SER A 48 -2.90 9.07 -10.99
C SER A 48 -3.23 7.62 -11.37
N ILE A 49 -4.08 6.94 -10.60
CA ILE A 49 -4.52 5.56 -10.83
C ILE A 49 -6.03 5.55 -11.14
N ASP A 50 -6.36 4.93 -12.27
CA ASP A 50 -7.72 4.62 -12.73
C ASP A 50 -7.77 3.20 -13.32
N ASP A 51 -8.97 2.71 -13.63
CA ASP A 51 -9.17 1.35 -14.14
C ASP A 51 -8.38 1.10 -15.44
N ALA A 52 -8.30 2.11 -16.33
CA ALA A 52 -7.55 2.02 -17.57
C ALA A 52 -6.04 1.85 -17.33
N THR A 53 -5.50 2.57 -16.35
CA THR A 53 -4.11 2.49 -15.93
C THR A 53 -3.78 1.08 -15.40
N LEU A 54 -4.66 0.50 -14.57
CA LEU A 54 -4.45 -0.85 -14.05
C LEU A 54 -4.60 -1.92 -15.14
N ALA A 55 -5.57 -1.76 -16.05
CA ALA A 55 -5.78 -2.67 -17.17
C ALA A 55 -4.56 -2.75 -18.11
N SER A 56 -3.78 -1.67 -18.26
CA SER A 56 -2.61 -1.65 -19.13
C SER A 56 -1.44 -2.54 -18.69
N VAL A 57 -1.42 -2.94 -17.41
CA VAL A 57 -0.35 -3.78 -16.83
C VAL A 57 -0.86 -5.11 -16.31
N SER A 58 -2.18 -5.34 -16.34
CA SER A 58 -2.81 -6.58 -15.91
C SER A 58 -2.53 -7.69 -16.92
N THR A 59 -2.09 -8.85 -16.45
CA THR A 59 -1.72 -9.98 -17.31
C THR A 59 -2.49 -11.25 -16.93
N ASP A 60 -2.31 -12.34 -17.67
CA ASP A 60 -2.79 -13.69 -17.32
C ASP A 60 -4.29 -13.81 -16.97
N GLY A 61 -5.13 -12.95 -17.55
CA GLY A 61 -6.57 -12.91 -17.29
C GLY A 61 -6.94 -12.30 -15.93
N TRP A 62 -6.01 -11.59 -15.29
CA TRP A 62 -6.32 -10.74 -14.16
C TRP A 62 -7.17 -9.54 -14.59
N THR A 63 -8.00 -9.07 -13.68
CA THR A 63 -8.79 -7.86 -13.81
C THR A 63 -8.67 -7.06 -12.53
N PHE A 64 -8.28 -5.80 -12.66
CA PHE A 64 -8.13 -4.88 -11.55
C PHE A 64 -9.07 -3.70 -11.74
N ASP A 65 -9.86 -3.41 -10.71
CA ASP A 65 -10.64 -2.18 -10.60
C ASP A 65 -10.11 -1.34 -9.45
N VAL A 66 -10.17 -0.02 -9.55
CA VAL A 66 -9.85 0.88 -8.44
C VAL A 66 -11.11 1.42 -7.79
N ARG A 67 -11.13 1.50 -6.46
CA ARG A 67 -12.21 2.13 -5.69
C ARG A 67 -11.65 3.13 -4.71
N ARG A 68 -12.13 4.35 -4.83
CA ARG A 68 -11.80 5.45 -3.94
C ARG A 68 -12.78 5.49 -2.79
N GLN A 69 -12.25 5.69 -1.59
CA GLN A 69 -13.06 5.85 -0.40
C GLN A 69 -13.76 7.22 -0.38
N PRO A 70 -14.88 7.36 0.35
CA PRO A 70 -15.43 8.68 0.65
C PRO A 70 -14.41 9.59 1.36
N PRO A 71 -14.48 10.92 1.14
CA PRO A 71 -13.60 11.86 1.83
C PRO A 71 -13.73 11.78 3.36
N ASN A 72 -12.59 11.87 4.07
CA ASN A 72 -12.50 11.84 5.53
C ASN A 72 -13.11 10.60 6.21
N SER A 73 -13.00 9.44 5.56
CA SER A 73 -13.53 8.16 6.09
C SER A 73 -12.43 7.12 6.33
N PRO A 74 -11.48 7.38 7.24
CA PRO A 74 -10.41 6.42 7.55
C PRO A 74 -10.96 5.13 8.15
N ASP A 75 -12.12 5.18 8.80
CA ASP A 75 -12.84 4.03 9.35
C ASP A 75 -13.30 3.02 8.28
N LEU A 76 -13.38 3.44 7.01
CA LEU A 76 -13.72 2.57 5.88
C LEU A 76 -12.50 1.88 5.26
N ASN A 77 -11.28 2.17 5.75
CA ASN A 77 -10.04 1.55 5.26
C ASN A 77 -9.55 0.55 6.30
N VAL A 78 -9.43 -0.74 5.96
CA VAL A 78 -8.89 -1.74 6.88
C VAL A 78 -7.46 -1.41 7.35
N LEU A 79 -6.68 -0.75 6.48
CA LEU A 79 -5.31 -0.35 6.79
C LEU A 79 -5.28 0.69 7.91
N ASP A 80 -6.10 1.75 7.80
CA ASP A 80 -6.18 2.83 8.80
C ASP A 80 -6.96 2.41 10.05
N LEU A 81 -8.03 1.62 9.88
CA LEU A 81 -8.93 1.22 10.95
C LEU A 81 -8.22 0.38 12.03
N GLY A 82 -7.26 -0.47 11.63
CA GLY A 82 -6.65 -1.38 12.60
C GLY A 82 -5.27 -1.91 12.24
N PHE A 83 -4.92 -2.08 10.96
CA PHE A 83 -3.63 -2.69 10.60
C PHE A 83 -2.45 -1.79 10.99
N PHE A 84 -2.47 -0.51 10.60
CA PHE A 84 -1.41 0.43 10.97
C PHE A 84 -1.37 0.70 12.47
N ALA A 85 -2.51 0.76 13.14
CA ALA A 85 -2.57 0.86 14.60
C ALA A 85 -1.91 -0.35 15.29
N SER A 86 -2.09 -1.55 14.74
CA SER A 86 -1.47 -2.79 15.26
C SER A 86 0.05 -2.76 15.09
N ILE A 87 0.55 -2.40 13.89
CA ILE A 87 1.99 -2.22 13.63
C ILE A 87 2.57 -1.18 14.58
N GLN A 88 1.95 -0.02 14.71
CA GLN A 88 2.42 1.06 15.57
C GLN A 88 2.47 0.64 17.05
N SER A 89 1.49 -0.15 17.51
CA SER A 89 1.48 -0.67 18.89
C SER A 89 2.65 -1.61 19.21
N LEU A 90 3.14 -2.35 18.21
CA LEU A 90 4.31 -3.23 18.33
C LEU A 90 5.60 -2.42 18.18
N GLN A 91 5.65 -1.51 17.20
CA GLN A 91 6.78 -0.62 16.96
C GLN A 91 7.11 0.21 18.20
N TYR A 92 6.13 0.73 18.94
CA TYR A 92 6.35 1.51 20.17
C TYR A 92 6.95 0.72 21.34
N LYS A 93 6.99 -0.61 21.27
CA LYS A 93 7.67 -1.44 22.27
C LYS A 93 9.18 -1.53 22.02
N VAL A 94 9.65 -1.06 20.87
CA VAL A 94 11.06 -1.04 20.48
C VAL A 94 11.60 0.37 20.62
N ILE A 95 12.73 0.53 21.31
CA ILE A 95 13.38 1.83 21.45
C ILE A 95 14.23 2.10 20.21
N SER A 96 13.92 3.19 19.51
CA SER A 96 14.63 3.62 18.30
C SER A 96 15.14 5.05 18.45
N TYR A 97 16.41 5.28 18.09
CA TYR A 97 17.08 6.59 18.19
C TYR A 97 17.42 7.20 16.82
N SER A 98 17.01 6.55 15.73
CA SER A 98 17.26 6.98 14.36
C SER A 98 16.09 6.61 13.45
N ILE A 99 16.04 7.22 12.26
CA ILE A 99 15.05 6.87 11.24
C ILE A 99 15.20 5.39 10.84
N ASP A 100 16.43 4.92 10.67
CA ASP A 100 16.71 3.51 10.34
C ASP A 100 16.17 2.58 11.43
N GLY A 101 16.38 2.93 12.71
CA GLY A 101 15.84 2.15 13.82
C GLY A 101 14.30 2.16 13.88
N VAL A 102 13.65 3.22 13.40
CA VAL A 102 12.18 3.25 13.27
C VAL A 102 11.71 2.36 12.12
N ILE A 103 12.42 2.36 11.00
CA ILE A 103 12.13 1.48 9.85
C ILE A 103 12.29 0.01 10.27
N ASP A 104 13.40 -0.35 10.90
CA ASP A 104 13.66 -1.72 11.36
C ASP A 104 12.60 -2.19 12.36
N ALA A 105 12.21 -1.34 13.32
CA ALA A 105 11.14 -1.65 14.27
C ALA A 105 9.78 -1.83 13.58
N THR A 106 9.49 -1.04 12.54
CA THR A 106 8.24 -1.12 11.77
C THR A 106 8.20 -2.42 10.95
N LEU A 107 9.31 -2.78 10.30
CA LEU A 107 9.42 -4.02 9.53
C LEU A 107 9.32 -5.24 10.45
N LEU A 108 9.99 -5.21 11.61
CA LEU A 108 9.84 -6.27 12.61
C LEU A 108 8.39 -6.42 13.06
N ALA A 109 7.70 -5.31 13.35
CA ALA A 109 6.29 -5.33 13.73
C ALA A 109 5.39 -5.89 12.62
N PHE A 110 5.69 -5.61 11.35
CA PHE A 110 4.97 -6.16 10.20
C PHE A 110 5.12 -7.68 10.09
N GLU A 111 6.35 -8.21 10.25
CA GLU A 111 6.62 -9.66 10.20
C GLU A 111 6.05 -10.44 11.40
N MET A 112 5.70 -9.75 12.49
CA MET A 112 5.10 -10.35 13.68
C MET A 112 3.58 -10.53 13.59
N LEU A 113 2.91 -9.88 12.63
CA LEU A 113 1.47 -9.94 12.42
C LEU A 113 1.11 -11.04 11.40
#